data_AF-A0A1G8KBQ9-F1
#
_entry.id   AF-A0A1G8KBQ9-F1
#
_cell.length_a   1.000
_cell.length_b   1.000
_cell.length_c   1.000
_cell.angle_alpha   90.00
_cell.angle_beta   90.00
_cell.angle_gamma   90.00
#
_symmetry.space_group_name_H-M   'P 1'
#
loop_
_entity.id
_entity.type
_entity.pdbx_description
1 polymer ?
#
loop_
_entity_poly.entity_id
_entity_poly.type
_entity_poly.pdbx_seq_one_letter_code
_entity_poly.pdbx_strand_id
1 'polypeptide(L)'
;MSGPVIGMSDDMPDDRFHSVLRDYALEDRVGLKVNSLLASYQTARSGLGIALLPTYLAEGEEGLVRQTNVIPAMDTDLWLLVHPDLQKTARVRAVLDFLRRNAFIRKRLLAGEAD
;
A
#
# COMPACT_ATOMS: atom_id res chain seq x y z
N MET A 1 -5.55 5.38 -19.36
CA MET A 1 -6.14 5.62 -18.02
C MET A 1 -7.50 6.33 -18.14
N SER A 2 -8.62 5.61 -18.35
CA SER A 2 -9.94 6.25 -18.61
C SER A 2 -11.05 5.96 -17.58
N GLY A 3 -10.70 5.54 -16.34
CA GLY A 3 -11.67 5.32 -15.25
C GLY A 3 -11.65 6.40 -14.17
N PRO A 4 -12.64 6.42 -13.25
CA PRO A 4 -12.59 7.25 -12.05
C PRO A 4 -11.42 6.83 -11.15
N VAL A 5 -10.86 7.78 -10.42
CA VAL A 5 -9.77 7.55 -9.48
C VAL A 5 -10.34 7.32 -8.08
N ILE A 6 -9.77 6.35 -7.38
CA ILE A 6 -10.07 6.05 -5.98
C ILE A 6 -9.06 6.83 -5.14
N GLY A 7 -9.53 7.85 -4.43
CA GLY A 7 -8.74 8.66 -3.51
C GLY A 7 -8.72 8.08 -2.10
N MET A 8 -7.75 8.52 -1.29
CA MET A 8 -7.80 8.34 0.16
C MET A 8 -8.67 9.44 0.79
N SER A 9 -9.22 9.19 1.97
CA SER A 9 -10.01 10.16 2.72
C SER A 9 -9.15 11.29 3.27
N ASP A 10 -9.73 12.50 3.38
CA ASP A 10 -8.99 13.73 3.72
C ASP A 10 -8.56 13.78 5.20
N ASP A 11 -9.07 12.88 6.04
CA ASP A 11 -8.70 12.74 7.45
C ASP A 11 -7.40 11.92 7.65
N MET A 12 -6.82 11.38 6.57
CA MET A 12 -5.53 10.71 6.65
C MET A 12 -4.41 11.73 6.91
N PRO A 13 -3.54 11.50 7.91
CA PRO A 13 -2.48 12.44 8.26
C PRO A 13 -1.34 12.53 7.24
N ASP A 14 -1.29 11.60 6.27
CA ASP A 14 -0.26 11.51 5.24
C ASP A 14 -0.77 12.13 3.92
N ASP A 15 -0.15 13.23 3.49
CA ASP A 15 -0.55 14.00 2.32
C ASP A 15 -0.01 13.45 0.98
N ARG A 16 0.88 12.44 1.03
CA ARG A 16 1.59 11.95 -0.15
C ARG A 16 0.64 11.42 -1.22
N PHE A 17 -0.47 10.81 -0.84
CA PHE A 17 -1.51 10.37 -1.78
C PHE A 17 -2.09 11.55 -2.57
N HIS A 18 -2.43 12.66 -1.91
CA HIS A 18 -2.95 13.85 -2.56
C HIS A 18 -1.89 14.51 -3.45
N SER A 19 -0.63 14.56 -2.99
CA SER A 19 0.47 15.07 -3.80
C SER A 19 0.65 14.27 -5.09
N VAL A 20 0.62 12.94 -5.02
CA VAL A 20 0.73 12.09 -6.21
C VAL A 20 -0.45 12.34 -7.16
N LEU A 21 -1.67 12.46 -6.66
CA LEU A 21 -2.81 12.77 -7.53
C LEU A 21 -2.68 14.14 -8.23
N ARG A 22 -2.08 15.14 -7.57
CA ARG A 22 -1.72 16.43 -8.22
C ARG A 22 -0.71 16.27 -9.32
N ASP A 23 0.38 15.55 -9.04
CA ASP A 23 1.49 15.39 -9.98
C ASP A 23 1.05 14.69 -11.27
N TYR A 24 0.05 13.81 -11.18
CA TYR A 24 -0.58 13.16 -12.34
C TYR A 24 -1.78 13.93 -12.94
N ALA A 25 -2.14 15.10 -12.40
CA ALA A 25 -3.34 15.86 -12.77
C ALA A 25 -4.64 15.02 -12.71
N LEU A 26 -4.79 14.25 -11.63
CA LEU A 26 -5.90 13.32 -11.41
C LEU A 26 -6.86 13.73 -10.27
N GLU A 27 -6.60 14.82 -9.56
CA GLU A 27 -7.45 15.24 -8.42
C GLU A 27 -8.93 15.40 -8.81
N ASP A 28 -9.21 16.03 -9.95
CA ASP A 28 -10.58 16.26 -10.44
C ASP A 28 -11.30 14.97 -10.89
N ARG A 29 -10.58 13.84 -10.92
CA ARG A 29 -11.10 12.53 -11.33
C ARG A 29 -11.41 11.64 -10.15
N VAL A 30 -11.19 12.10 -8.92
CA VAL A 30 -11.52 11.33 -7.72
C VAL A 30 -13.04 11.20 -7.59
N GLY A 31 -13.55 10.03 -7.94
CA GLY A 31 -14.99 9.73 -7.89
C GLY A 31 -15.43 9.05 -6.59
N LEU A 32 -14.48 8.50 -5.84
CA LEU A 32 -14.71 7.80 -4.59
C LEU A 32 -13.51 8.01 -3.66
N LYS A 33 -13.76 8.24 -2.37
CA LYS A 33 -12.73 8.26 -1.33
C LYS A 33 -12.93 7.08 -0.38
N VAL A 34 -11.83 6.45 0.01
CA VAL A 34 -11.80 5.34 0.99
C VAL A 34 -10.77 5.64 2.07
N ASN A 35 -10.92 5.04 3.26
CA ASN A 35 -10.02 5.27 4.40
C ASN A 35 -9.19 4.03 4.78
N SER A 36 -9.15 3.03 3.89
CA SER A 36 -8.44 1.78 4.11
C SER A 36 -7.82 1.27 2.83
N LEU A 37 -6.58 0.79 2.94
CA LEU A 37 -5.88 0.16 1.83
C LEU A 37 -6.64 -1.05 1.26
N LEU A 38 -7.27 -1.85 2.14
CA LEU A 38 -8.04 -3.01 1.71
C LEU A 38 -9.28 -2.59 0.90
N ALA A 39 -9.96 -1.52 1.32
CA ALA A 39 -11.09 -0.97 0.56
C ALA A 39 -10.63 -0.50 -0.82
N SER A 40 -9.52 0.25 -0.89
CA SER A 40 -8.91 0.71 -2.14
C SER A 40 -8.61 -0.46 -3.09
N TYR A 41 -7.97 -1.51 -2.57
CA TYR A 41 -7.67 -2.73 -3.33
C TYR A 41 -8.92 -3.43 -3.84
N GLN A 42 -9.92 -3.66 -2.98
CA GLN A 42 -11.14 -4.36 -3.38
C GLN A 42 -11.92 -3.57 -4.44
N THR A 43 -12.03 -2.25 -4.29
CA THR A 43 -12.69 -1.38 -5.26
C THR A 43 -11.97 -1.44 -6.62
N ALA A 44 -10.65 -1.31 -6.65
CA ALA A 44 -9.88 -1.42 -7.90
C ALA A 44 -10.02 -2.80 -8.55
N ARG A 45 -9.89 -3.87 -7.76
CA ARG A 45 -9.98 -5.26 -8.25
C ARG A 45 -11.38 -5.61 -8.77
N SER A 46 -12.42 -4.97 -8.23
CA SER A 46 -13.79 -5.11 -8.74
C SER A 46 -14.07 -4.33 -10.04
N GLY A 47 -13.08 -3.60 -10.57
CA GLY A 47 -13.20 -2.83 -11.81
C GLY A 47 -13.88 -1.48 -11.65
N LEU A 48 -14.10 -1.00 -10.41
CA LEU A 48 -14.82 0.25 -10.14
C LEU A 48 -13.95 1.51 -10.30
N GLY A 49 -12.64 1.38 -10.47
CA GLY A 49 -11.75 2.54 -10.66
C GLY A 49 -10.26 2.22 -10.65
N ILE A 50 -9.45 3.28 -10.70
CA ILE A 50 -7.99 3.23 -10.62
C ILE A 50 -7.56 3.66 -9.22
N ALA A 51 -6.73 2.85 -8.55
CA ALA A 51 -6.24 3.12 -7.20
C ALA A 51 -4.71 3.20 -7.14
N LEU A 52 -4.21 4.01 -6.22
CA LEU A 52 -2.84 3.90 -5.73
C LEU A 52 -2.75 2.71 -4.76
N LEU A 53 -1.96 1.70 -5.11
CA LEU A 53 -1.82 0.46 -4.34
C LEU A 53 -0.33 0.11 -4.16
N PRO A 54 0.08 -0.38 -2.98
CA PRO A 54 1.40 -0.96 -2.79
C PRO A 54 1.62 -2.17 -3.69
N THR A 55 2.82 -2.28 -4.24
CA THR A 55 3.23 -3.38 -5.13
C THR A 55 3.07 -4.74 -4.47
N TYR A 56 3.41 -4.88 -3.18
CA TYR A 56 3.26 -6.16 -2.47
C TYR A 56 1.82 -6.68 -2.43
N LEU A 57 0.82 -5.78 -2.54
CA LEU A 57 -0.59 -6.11 -2.50
C LEU A 57 -1.19 -6.29 -3.90
N ALA A 58 -0.70 -5.58 -4.92
CA ALA A 58 -1.31 -5.53 -6.24
C ALA A 58 -0.55 -6.33 -7.32
N GLU A 59 0.76 -6.54 -7.16
CA GLU A 59 1.58 -7.18 -8.17
C GLU A 59 1.21 -8.66 -8.34
N GLY A 60 0.98 -9.08 -9.59
CA GLY A 60 0.58 -10.44 -9.95
C GLY A 60 -0.85 -10.83 -9.57
N GLU A 61 -1.68 -9.90 -9.09
CA GLU A 61 -3.06 -10.18 -8.72
C GLU A 61 -3.98 -10.21 -9.95
N GLU A 62 -4.76 -11.29 -10.08
CA GLU A 62 -5.75 -11.40 -11.14
C GLU A 62 -6.82 -10.29 -11.02
N GLY A 63 -7.13 -9.64 -12.14
CA GLY A 63 -8.08 -8.52 -12.19
C GLY A 63 -7.48 -7.15 -11.90
N LEU A 64 -6.17 -7.05 -11.61
CA LEU A 64 -5.45 -5.78 -11.52
C LEU A 64 -4.45 -5.65 -12.67
N VAL A 65 -4.36 -4.44 -13.23
CA VAL A 65 -3.37 -4.09 -14.26
C VAL A 65 -2.68 -2.81 -13.86
N ARG A 66 -1.36 -2.89 -13.69
CA ARG A 66 -0.49 -1.76 -13.38
C ARG A 66 -0.59 -0.67 -14.45
N GLN A 67 -0.83 0.58 -14.03
CA GLN A 67 -0.99 1.73 -14.93
C GLN A 67 0.24 2.65 -14.99
N THR A 68 1.13 2.57 -14.00
CA THR A 68 2.32 3.42 -13.86
C THR A 68 3.53 2.62 -13.37
N ASN A 69 4.72 3.18 -13.54
CA ASN A 69 5.91 2.72 -12.82
C ASN A 69 5.71 2.86 -11.28
N VAL A 70 6.62 2.27 -10.50
CA VAL A 70 6.71 2.53 -9.05
C VAL A 70 6.82 4.04 -8.85
N ILE A 71 6.12 4.55 -7.83
CA ILE A 71 6.14 5.97 -7.48
C ILE A 71 7.03 6.12 -6.24
N PRO A 72 8.31 6.56 -6.36
CA PRO A 72 9.25 6.54 -5.24
C PRO A 72 8.81 7.41 -4.06
N ALA A 73 8.03 8.47 -4.33
CA ALA A 73 7.45 9.31 -3.29
C ALA A 73 6.50 8.54 -2.35
N MET A 74 6.03 7.35 -2.76
CA MET A 74 5.13 6.50 -1.97
C MET A 74 5.84 5.36 -1.24
N ASP A 75 7.16 5.27 -1.33
CA ASP A 75 7.90 4.29 -0.56
C ASP A 75 7.79 4.58 0.94
N THR A 76 7.72 3.51 1.71
CA THR A 76 7.72 3.56 3.17
C THR A 76 8.45 2.35 3.71
N ASP A 77 9.21 2.57 4.78
CA ASP A 77 9.87 1.50 5.50
C ASP A 77 8.86 0.62 6.24
N LEU A 78 9.16 -0.68 6.32
CA LEU A 78 8.41 -1.66 7.10
C LEU A 78 9.11 -1.88 8.45
N TRP A 79 8.40 -1.61 9.54
CA TRP A 79 8.94 -1.70 10.90
C TRP A 79 8.20 -2.74 11.74
N LEU A 80 8.92 -3.39 12.65
CA LEU A 80 8.34 -4.17 13.74
C LEU A 80 8.46 -3.37 15.04
N LEU A 81 7.33 -2.84 15.51
CA LEU A 81 7.25 -2.07 16.75
C LEU A 81 6.82 -2.97 17.91
N VAL A 82 7.56 -2.92 19.02
CA VAL A 82 7.23 -3.63 20.26
C VAL A 82 7.43 -2.70 21.44
N HIS A 83 6.49 -2.71 22.38
CA HIS A 83 6.63 -1.95 23.63
C HIS A 83 7.89 -2.42 24.40
N PRO A 84 8.73 -1.50 24.93
CA PRO A 84 9.98 -1.86 25.61
C PRO A 84 9.83 -2.96 26.68
N ASP A 85 8.75 -2.89 27.47
CA ASP A 85 8.47 -3.86 28.53
C ASP A 85 8.21 -5.29 28.01
N LEU A 86 7.72 -5.41 26.78
CA LEU A 86 7.40 -6.69 26.15
C LEU A 86 8.54 -7.25 25.31
N GLN A 87 9.57 -6.45 25.03
CA GLN A 87 10.70 -6.84 24.18
C GLN A 87 11.42 -8.11 24.71
N LYS A 88 11.44 -8.29 26.03
CA LYS A 88 12.09 -9.45 26.66
C LYS A 88 11.16 -10.65 26.86
N THR A 89 9.86 -10.52 26.63
CA THR A 89 8.90 -11.61 26.84
C THR A 89 9.11 -12.75 25.82
N ALA A 90 9.22 -13.99 26.28
CA ALA A 90 9.56 -15.14 25.44
C ALA A 90 8.64 -15.32 24.22
N ARG A 91 7.31 -15.24 24.41
CA ARG A 91 6.33 -15.35 23.30
C ARG A 91 6.47 -14.23 22.27
N VAL A 92 6.83 -13.01 22.70
CA VAL A 92 7.03 -11.87 21.81
C VAL A 92 8.30 -12.06 20.98
N ARG A 93 9.40 -12.47 21.62
CA ARG A 93 10.63 -12.85 20.91
C ARG A 93 10.40 -13.95 19.89
N ALA A 94 9.67 -15.00 20.26
CA ALA A 94 9.37 -16.10 19.34
C ALA A 94 8.66 -15.62 18.07
N VAL A 95 7.66 -14.72 18.20
CA VAL A 95 6.96 -14.13 17.05
C VAL A 95 7.88 -13.23 16.24
N LEU A 96 8.68 -12.36 16.88
CA LEU A 96 9.64 -11.50 16.16
C LEU A 96 10.67 -12.32 15.38
N ASP A 97 11.19 -13.40 15.96
CA ASP A 97 12.16 -14.27 15.31
C ASP A 97 11.51 -15.10 14.19
N PHE A 98 10.23 -15.47 14.35
CA PHE A 98 9.46 -16.08 13.26
C PHE A 98 9.27 -15.09 12.12
N LEU A 99 8.82 -13.87 12.39
CA LEU A 99 8.60 -12.83 11.37
C LEU A 99 9.92 -12.46 10.68
N ARG A 100 11.02 -12.25 11.41
CA ARG A 100 12.34 -11.98 10.79
C ARG A 100 12.80 -13.08 9.84
N ARG A 101 12.50 -14.35 10.16
CA ARG A 101 12.83 -15.49 9.31
C ARG A 101 11.90 -15.63 8.10
N ASN A 102 10.64 -15.23 8.23
CA ASN A 102 9.58 -15.55 7.25
C ASN A 102 8.93 -14.34 6.55
N ALA A 103 9.19 -13.11 6.97
CA ALA A 103 8.57 -11.88 6.43
C ALA A 103 8.97 -11.56 4.98
N PHE A 104 9.60 -12.51 4.29
CA PHE A 104 10.20 -12.35 2.98
C PHE A 104 9.49 -13.12 1.87
N ILE A 105 8.27 -13.64 2.12
CA ILE A 105 7.47 -14.35 1.10
C ILE A 105 7.25 -13.49 -0.16
N ARG A 106 7.29 -12.16 -0.06
CA ARG A 106 7.34 -11.22 -1.19
C ARG A 106 8.44 -10.16 -1.02
N LYS A 107 9.65 -10.55 -0.60
CA LYS A 107 10.76 -9.62 -0.26
C LYS A 107 11.03 -8.56 -1.33
N ARG A 108 11.04 -8.94 -2.60
CA ARG A 108 11.22 -8.01 -3.73
C ARG A 108 10.14 -6.93 -3.74
N LEU A 109 8.86 -7.34 -3.68
CA LEU A 109 7.74 -6.40 -3.70
C LEU A 109 7.70 -5.53 -2.45
N LEU A 110 8.05 -6.08 -1.29
CA LEU A 110 8.21 -5.30 -0.06
C LEU A 110 9.37 -4.29 -0.13
N ALA A 111 10.37 -4.56 -0.96
CA ALA A 111 11.47 -3.63 -1.25
C ALA A 111 11.15 -2.65 -2.40
N GLY A 112 9.91 -2.65 -2.91
CA GLY A 112 9.53 -1.81 -4.05
C GLY A 112 10.02 -2.33 -5.41
N GLU A 113 10.67 -3.50 -5.44
CA GLU A 113 11.16 -4.13 -6.66
C GLU A 113 10.02 -4.91 -7.34
N ALA A 114 9.18 -4.19 -8.09
CA ALA A 114 8.15 -4.76 -8.95
C ALA A 114 8.58 -4.67 -10.43
N ASP A 115 8.44 -5.78 -11.15
CA ASP A 115 8.84 -5.92 -12.56
C ASP A 115 7.99 -5.07 -13.53
#